data_AF-A0A4Q8QH58-F1
#
_entry.id   AF-A0A4Q8QH58-F1
#
_cell.length_a   1.000
_cell.length_b   1.000
_cell.length_c   1.000
_cell.angle_alpha   90.00
_cell.angle_beta   90.00
_cell.angle_gamma   90.00
#
_symmetry.space_group_name_H-M   'P 1'
#
loop_
_entity.id
_entity.type
_entity.pdbx_description
1 polymer ?
#
loop_
_entity_poly.entity_id
_entity_poly.type
_entity_poly.pdbx_seq_one_letter_code
_entity_poly.pdbx_strand_id
1 'polypeptide(L)'
;RDDRPFAGPDPPAAVFFYSPDRGGAHPEQHLAGYAGLMQADAYAGFGRLYEANRKGGPIIEAACWAHGRRKFFDLARLSKAPIAAEAVKR
;
A
#
# COMPACT_ATOMS: atom_id res chain seq x y z
N ARG A 1 0.60 7.11 -10.48
CA ARG A 1 -0.63 7.11 -9.65
C ARG A 1 -1.80 6.94 -10.61
N ASP A 2 -2.81 6.14 -10.26
CA ASP A 2 -4.05 6.02 -11.02
C ASP A 2 -5.22 6.25 -10.06
N ASP A 3 -5.68 7.51 -10.01
CA ASP A 3 -6.75 7.93 -9.11
C ASP A 3 -8.12 7.91 -9.79
N ARG A 4 -8.25 7.32 -10.99
CA ARG A 4 -9.53 7.25 -11.71
C ARG A 4 -10.66 6.59 -10.90
N PRO A 5 -10.44 5.52 -10.10
CA PRO A 5 -11.47 4.97 -9.22
C PRO A 5 -11.99 5.95 -8.16
N PHE A 6 -11.27 7.05 -7.92
CA PHE A 6 -11.61 8.11 -6.96
C PHE A 6 -11.87 9.46 -7.65
N ALA A 7 -12.23 9.44 -8.95
CA ALA A 7 -12.49 10.63 -9.77
C ALA A 7 -11.30 11.62 -9.86
N GLY A 8 -10.07 11.14 -9.75
CA GLY A 8 -8.87 11.95 -9.93
C GLY A 8 -8.68 12.40 -11.40
N PRO A 9 -8.19 13.63 -11.66
CA PRO A 9 -7.98 14.15 -13.01
C PRO A 9 -6.65 13.71 -13.64
N ASP A 10 -5.74 13.15 -12.86
CA ASP A 10 -4.40 12.78 -13.33
C ASP A 10 -4.44 11.57 -14.30
N PRO A 11 -3.59 11.55 -15.34
CA PRO A 11 -3.46 10.39 -16.20
C PRO A 11 -2.93 9.19 -15.41
N PRO A 12 -3.36 7.95 -15.74
CA PRO A 12 -2.85 6.76 -15.08
C PRO A 12 -1.36 6.59 -15.35
N ALA A 13 -0.57 6.39 -14.30
CA ALA A 13 0.85 6.12 -14.40
C ALA A 13 1.27 4.94 -13.53
N ALA A 14 2.10 4.07 -14.11
CA ALA A 14 2.79 2.97 -13.45
C ALA A 14 4.30 3.19 -13.55
N VAL A 15 5.01 2.92 -12.45
CA VAL A 15 6.48 3.01 -12.36
C VAL A 15 6.98 1.74 -11.68
N PHE A 16 8.09 1.21 -12.18
CA PHE A 16 8.74 0.05 -11.61
C PHE A 16 10.15 0.42 -11.20
N PHE A 17 10.49 0.13 -9.95
CA PHE A 17 11.84 0.22 -9.44
C PHE A 17 12.31 -1.17 -9.04
N TYR A 18 13.48 -1.56 -9.51
CA TYR A 18 14.13 -2.81 -9.11
C TYR A 18 15.01 -2.58 -7.88
N SER A 19 14.96 -3.52 -6.95
CA SER A 19 15.87 -3.58 -5.80
C SER A 19 16.43 -5.00 -5.68
N PRO A 20 17.73 -5.15 -5.39
CA PRO A 20 18.37 -6.47 -5.26
C PRO A 20 17.92 -7.25 -4.02
N ASP A 21 17.37 -6.55 -3.04
CA ASP A 21 16.82 -7.12 -1.82
C ASP A 21 15.59 -6.32 -1.37
N ARG A 22 15.05 -6.69 -0.21
CA ARG A 22 13.81 -6.13 0.33
C ARG A 22 14.05 -4.92 1.24
N GLY A 23 15.29 -4.56 1.56
CA GLY A 23 15.63 -3.59 2.60
C GLY A 23 14.92 -2.24 2.46
N GLY A 24 14.55 -1.63 3.59
CA GLY A 24 13.83 -0.35 3.61
C GLY A 24 14.58 0.84 2.99
N ALA A 25 15.91 0.72 2.84
CA ALA A 25 16.73 1.74 2.18
C ALA A 25 16.31 2.00 0.72
N HIS A 26 15.83 0.97 0.01
CA HIS A 26 15.41 1.11 -1.38
C HIS A 26 14.16 1.98 -1.53
N PRO A 27 13.03 1.71 -0.85
CA PRO A 27 11.87 2.59 -0.94
C PRO A 27 12.12 4.00 -0.36
N GLU A 28 13.02 4.16 0.61
CA GLU A 28 13.49 5.49 1.04
C GLU A 28 14.12 6.28 -0.11
N GLN A 29 15.01 5.65 -0.88
CA GLN A 29 15.64 6.27 -2.04
C GLN A 29 14.64 6.53 -3.16
N HIS A 30 13.82 5.54 -3.54
CA HIS A 30 12.86 5.66 -4.63
C HIS A 30 11.82 6.76 -4.38
N LEU A 31 11.41 6.93 -3.12
CA LEU A 31 10.38 7.88 -2.73
C LEU A 31 10.94 9.15 -2.13
N ALA A 32 12.25 9.40 -2.15
CA ALA A 32 12.91 10.50 -1.43
C ALA A 32 12.28 11.89 -1.67
N GLY A 33 11.74 12.15 -2.87
CA GLY A 33 11.04 13.40 -3.21
C GLY A 33 9.51 13.35 -3.11
N TYR A 34 8.92 12.21 -2.75
CA TYR A 34 7.48 12.03 -2.62
C TYR A 34 6.97 12.45 -1.24
N ALA A 35 5.85 13.18 -1.23
CA ALA A 35 5.04 13.50 -0.06
C ALA A 35 3.55 13.37 -0.43
N GLY A 36 2.73 12.98 0.54
CA GLY A 36 1.29 12.76 0.34
C GLY A 36 0.82 11.37 0.76
N LEU A 37 -0.33 10.96 0.24
CA LEU A 37 -0.98 9.69 0.61
C LEU A 37 -0.31 8.49 -0.08
N MET A 38 0.22 7.55 0.68
CA MET A 38 0.79 6.30 0.15
C MET A 38 -0.05 5.11 0.57
N GLN A 39 -0.69 4.46 -0.41
CA GLN A 39 -1.35 3.18 -0.18
C GLN A 39 -0.35 2.02 -0.26
N ALA A 40 -0.24 1.21 0.80
CA ALA A 40 0.72 0.11 0.88
C ALA A 40 0.15 -1.15 1.55
N ASP A 41 0.84 -2.27 1.39
CA ASP A 41 0.48 -3.60 1.91
C ASP A 41 0.91 -3.86 3.36
N ALA A 42 1.28 -2.80 4.08
CA ALA A 42 1.91 -2.85 5.41
C ALA A 42 3.27 -3.60 5.43
N TYR A 43 4.00 -3.59 4.31
CA TYR A 43 5.38 -4.07 4.31
C TYR A 43 6.26 -3.26 5.29
N ALA A 44 6.91 -3.95 6.22
CA ALA A 44 7.72 -3.32 7.28
C ALA A 44 8.86 -2.42 6.77
N GLY A 45 9.36 -2.66 5.54
CA GLY A 45 10.38 -1.81 4.94
C GLY A 45 9.93 -0.37 4.64
N PHE A 46 8.62 -0.08 4.69
CA PHE A 46 8.09 1.27 4.55
C PHE A 46 8.04 2.07 5.85
N GLY A 47 8.30 1.47 7.03
CA GLY A 47 8.07 2.13 8.32
C GLY A 47 8.73 3.50 8.47
N ARG A 48 10.00 3.64 8.03
CA ARG A 48 10.73 4.93 8.06
C ARG A 48 10.14 6.00 7.14
N LEU A 49 9.39 5.61 6.11
CA LEU A 49 8.73 6.56 5.21
C LEU A 49 7.64 7.37 5.90
N TYR A 50 7.05 6.81 6.96
CA TYR A 50 5.93 7.42 7.68
C TYR A 50 6.38 8.27 8.86
N GLU A 51 7.69 8.42 9.08
CA GLU A 51 8.22 9.31 10.11
C GLU A 51 7.88 10.78 9.81
N ALA A 52 7.31 11.48 10.80
CA ALA A 52 6.82 12.85 10.61
C ALA A 52 7.92 13.86 10.23
N ASN A 53 9.16 13.59 10.64
CA ASN A 53 10.35 14.41 10.36
C ASN A 53 11.11 13.96 9.10
N ARG A 54 10.51 13.09 8.27
CA ARG A 54 11.14 12.60 7.04
C ARG A 54 11.53 13.73 6.09
N LYS A 55 12.78 13.69 5.63
CA LYS A 55 13.29 14.55 4.55
C LYS A 55 12.59 14.19 3.24
N GLY A 56 11.97 15.18 2.58
CA GLY A 56 11.10 14.97 1.41
C GLY A 56 9.64 15.28 1.67
N GLY A 57 9.27 15.48 2.93
CA GLY A 57 7.90 15.78 3.36
C GLY A 57 7.17 14.54 3.91
N PRO A 58 6.05 14.76 4.61
CA PRO A 58 5.31 13.70 5.26
C PRO A 58 4.65 12.78 4.23
N ILE A 59 4.76 11.48 4.47
CA ILE A 59 3.93 10.47 3.79
C ILE A 59 2.87 10.02 4.78
N ILE A 60 1.61 10.11 4.36
CA ILE A 60 0.45 9.65 5.13
C ILE A 60 0.16 8.22 4.68
N GLU A 61 0.29 7.27 5.60
CA GLU A 61 0.00 5.87 5.34
C GLU A 61 -1.50 5.64 5.09
N ALA A 62 -1.80 4.90 4.03
CA ALA A 62 -3.10 4.29 3.80
C ALA A 62 -2.95 2.77 3.65
N ALA A 63 -3.64 1.99 4.48
CA ALA A 63 -3.60 0.55 4.35
C ALA A 63 -4.29 0.06 3.05
N CYS A 64 -3.68 -0.90 2.36
CA CYS A 64 -4.25 -1.49 1.16
C CYS A 64 -5.37 -2.48 1.51
N TRP A 65 -6.61 -2.14 1.16
CA TRP A 65 -7.79 -2.99 1.38
C TRP A 65 -7.69 -4.37 0.73
N ALA A 66 -7.12 -4.46 -0.48
CA ALA A 66 -6.92 -5.74 -1.15
C ALA A 66 -5.99 -6.66 -0.35
N HIS A 67 -4.91 -6.11 0.22
CA HIS A 67 -4.00 -6.86 1.08
C HIS A 67 -4.65 -7.25 2.41
N GLY A 68 -5.37 -6.33 3.05
CA GLY A 68 -6.08 -6.61 4.30
C GLY A 68 -7.14 -7.72 4.17
N ARG A 69 -7.82 -7.80 3.02
CA ARG A 69 -8.86 -8.82 2.77
C ARG A 69 -8.33 -10.15 2.23
N ARG A 70 -7.08 -10.23 1.76
CA ARG A 70 -6.53 -11.40 1.06
C ARG A 70 -6.71 -12.71 1.83
N LYS A 71 -6.44 -12.72 3.14
CA LYS A 71 -6.56 -13.93 3.97
C LYS A 71 -8.01 -14.30 4.31
N PHE A 72 -8.88 -13.31 4.41
CA PHE A 72 -10.32 -13.56 4.51
C PHE A 72 -10.87 -14.17 3.21
N PHE A 73 -10.38 -13.72 2.06
CA PHE A 73 -10.73 -14.31 0.78
C PHE A 73 -10.33 -15.79 0.70
N ASP A 74 -9.09 -16.14 1.10
CA ASP A 74 -8.62 -17.53 1.16
C ASP A 74 -9.55 -18.40 2.03
N LEU A 75 -9.95 -17.90 3.21
CA LEU A 75 -10.83 -18.62 4.14
C LEU A 75 -12.28 -18.72 3.66
N ALA A 76 -12.82 -17.65 3.07
CA ALA A 76 -14.17 -17.62 2.51
C ALA A 76 -14.31 -18.64 1.37
N ARG A 77 -13.28 -18.79 0.54
CA ARG A 77 -13.26 -19.79 -0.55
C ARG A 77 -13.33 -21.23 -0.03
N LEU A 78 -12.83 -21.47 1.19
CA LEU A 78 -12.89 -22.78 1.85
C LEU A 78 -14.20 -23.00 2.64
N SER A 79 -15.07 -21.99 2.76
CA SER A 79 -16.28 -22.02 3.59
C SER A 79 -16.04 -22.40 5.06
N LYS A 80 -14.83 -22.15 5.58
CA LYS A 80 -14.41 -22.56 6.94
C LYS A 80 -14.71 -21.54 8.04
N ALA A 81 -15.07 -20.31 7.67
CA ALA A 81 -15.32 -19.23 8.60
C ALA A 81 -16.34 -18.25 8.01
N PRO A 82 -17.62 -18.26 8.46
CA PRO A 82 -18.65 -17.34 7.96
C PRO A 82 -18.24 -15.86 8.04
N ILE A 83 -17.54 -15.48 9.12
CA ILE A 83 -17.00 -14.12 9.32
C ILE A 83 -16.04 -13.69 8.20
N ALA A 84 -15.34 -14.63 7.57
CA ALA A 84 -14.44 -14.32 6.47
C ALA A 84 -15.20 -13.87 5.20
N ALA A 85 -16.39 -14.41 4.95
CA ALA A 85 -17.23 -13.97 3.84
C ALA A 85 -17.75 -12.54 4.05
N GLU A 86 -18.04 -12.15 5.30
CA GLU A 86 -18.41 -10.77 5.64
C GLU A 86 -17.25 -9.80 5.43
N ALA A 87 -16.05 -10.16 5.85
CA ALA A 87 -14.85 -9.35 5.70
C ALA A 87 -14.46 -9.11 4.22
N VAL A 88 -14.82 -10.01 3.30
CA VAL A 88 -14.57 -9.85 1.86
C VAL A 88 -15.55 -8.85 1.20
N LYS A 89 -16.80 -8.76 1.70
CA LYS A 89 -17.86 -7.93 1.10
C LYS A 89 -17.76 -6.44 1.45
N ARG A 90 -17.05 -6.09 2.51
CA ARG A 90 -16.83 -4.71 2.99
C ARG A 90 -15.61 -4.11 2.30
#